data_AF-A1KWT7-F1
#
_entry.id   AF-A1KWT7-F1
#
_cell.length_a   1.000
_cell.length_b   1.000
_cell.length_c   1.000
_cell.angle_alpha   90.00
_cell.angle_beta   90.00
_cell.angle_gamma   90.00
#
_symmetry.space_group_name_H-M   'P 1'
#
loop_
_entity.id
_entity.type
_entity.pdbx_description
1 polymer ?
#
loop_
_entity_poly.entity_id
_entity_poly.type
_entity_poly.pdbx_seq_one_letter_code
_entity_poly.pdbx_strand_id
1 'polypeptide(L)' 'MQYNTTRSITENQDNKTLKDITKSGKQRPWREKKIDNVRFCCKVRKTSNFLFYHFSVRLTS' A
#
# COMPACT_ATOMS: atom_id res chain seq x y z
N MET A 1 20.71 34.54 -15.79
CA MET A 1 19.57 33.58 -15.68
C MET A 1 20.16 32.19 -15.51
N GLN A 2 19.96 31.53 -14.37
CA GLN A 2 20.45 30.16 -14.16
C GLN A 2 19.48 29.16 -14.78
N TYR A 3 19.99 28.29 -15.67
CA TYR A 3 19.19 27.28 -16.36
C TYR A 3 19.24 25.97 -15.56
N ASN A 4 18.24 25.78 -14.70
CA ASN A 4 18.08 24.55 -13.92
C ASN A 4 17.44 23.47 -14.80
N THR A 5 18.24 22.76 -15.58
CA THR A 5 17.77 21.55 -16.26
C THR A 5 17.51 20.47 -15.21
N THR A 6 16.25 20.29 -14.80
CA THR A 6 15.83 19.07 -14.09
C THR A 6 15.99 17.91 -15.07
N ARG A 7 17.07 17.14 -14.96
CA ARG A 7 17.25 15.91 -15.74
C ARG A 7 16.07 15.00 -15.40
N SER A 8 15.23 14.68 -16.38
CA SER A 8 14.23 13.63 -16.24
C SER A 8 14.95 12.30 -16.07
N ILE A 9 15.00 11.79 -14.85
CA ILE A 9 15.58 10.47 -14.56
C ILE A 9 14.53 9.43 -14.95
N THR A 10 14.41 9.15 -16.25
CA THR A 10 13.47 8.14 -16.78
C THR A 10 13.85 6.72 -16.34
N GLU A 11 15.10 6.51 -15.91
CA GLU A 11 15.67 5.22 -15.54
C GLU A 11 14.94 4.51 -14.37
N ASN A 12 14.28 5.28 -13.49
CA ASN A 12 13.48 4.74 -12.38
C ASN A 12 11.95 4.89 -12.59
N GLN A 13 11.51 5.29 -13.79
CA GLN A 13 10.10 5.48 -14.14
C GLN A 13 9.51 4.26 -14.88
N ASP A 14 10.05 3.07 -14.65
CA ASP A 14 9.52 1.84 -15.25
C ASP A 14 8.19 1.43 -14.60
N ASN A 15 7.22 0.99 -15.41
CA ASN A 15 5.95 0.40 -14.94
C ASN A 15 6.11 -0.99 -14.31
N LYS A 16 7.34 -1.43 -14.06
CA LYS A 16 7.62 -2.74 -13.47
C LYS A 16 7.21 -2.72 -12.01
N THR A 17 6.54 -3.79 -11.56
CA THR A 17 6.20 -3.94 -10.15
C THR A 17 7.48 -3.88 -9.30
N LEU A 18 7.60 -2.85 -8.46
CA LEU A 18 8.74 -2.67 -7.58
C LEU A 18 8.86 -3.88 -6.65
N LYS A 19 9.89 -4.70 -6.87
CA LYS A 19 10.17 -5.86 -6.02
C LYS A 19 10.84 -5.36 -4.73
N ASP A 20 10.25 -5.65 -3.57
CA ASP A 20 10.80 -5.32 -2.26
C ASP A 20 11.94 -6.30 -1.88
N ILE A 21 13.04 -6.24 -2.64
CA ILE A 21 14.24 -7.06 -2.49
C ILE A 21 15.49 -6.17 -2.33
N THR A 22 16.49 -6.66 -1.63
CA THR A 22 17.80 -5.99 -1.52
C THR A 22 18.57 -6.14 -2.83
N LYS A 23 19.62 -5.32 -3.02
CA LYS A 23 20.56 -5.47 -4.15
C LYS A 23 21.20 -6.87 -4.22
N SER A 24 21.28 -7.55 -3.07
CA SER A 24 21.76 -8.94 -2.91
C SER A 24 20.68 -10.01 -3.14
N GLY A 25 19.48 -9.64 -3.58
CA GLY A 25 18.38 -10.57 -3.87
C GLY A 25 17.66 -11.12 -2.63
N LYS A 26 18.03 -10.70 -1.42
CA LYS A 26 17.37 -11.12 -0.18
C LYS A 26 16.09 -10.31 0.06
N GLN A 27 15.11 -10.96 0.68
CA GLN A 27 13.91 -10.30 1.18
C GLN A 27 14.25 -9.37 2.35
N ARG A 28 13.60 -8.20 2.40
CA ARG A 28 13.77 -7.27 3.52
C ARG A 28 13.05 -7.80 4.77
N PRO A 29 13.66 -7.70 5.96
CA PRO A 29 13.11 -8.32 7.18
C PRO A 29 11.75 -7.75 7.60
N TRP A 30 11.41 -6.52 7.19
CA TRP A 30 10.11 -5.92 7.48
C TRP A 30 9.00 -6.28 6.49
N ARG A 31 9.29 -7.04 5.42
CA ARG A 31 8.28 -7.38 4.39
C ARG A 31 7.08 -8.08 5.02
N GLU A 32 7.32 -9.03 5.92
CA GLU A 32 6.26 -9.76 6.62
C GLU A 32 5.44 -8.84 7.51
N LYS A 33 6.09 -8.03 8.34
CA LYS A 33 5.42 -7.03 9.19
C LYS A 33 4.54 -6.06 8.39
N LYS A 34 4.99 -5.61 7.21
CA LYS A 34 4.18 -4.77 6.32
C LYS A 34 2.94 -5.51 5.80
N ILE A 35 3.11 -6.77 5.38
CA ILE A 35 2.00 -7.60 4.90
C ILE A 35 0.98 -7.82 6.02
N ASP A 36 1.44 -8.09 7.25
CA ASP A 36 0.57 -8.30 8.40
C ASP A 36 -0.19 -7.04 8.79
N ASN A 37 0.48 -5.88 8.78
CA ASN A 37 -0.19 -4.59 9.03
C ASN A 37 -1.29 -4.32 7.98
N VAL A 38 -1.02 -4.54 6.70
CA VAL A 38 -2.02 -4.38 5.62
C VAL A 38 -3.18 -5.35 5.81
N ARG A 39 -2.88 -6.62 6.12
CA ARG A 39 -3.91 -7.65 6.39
C ARG A 39 -4.79 -7.26 7.58
N PHE A 40 -4.19 -6.80 8.68
CA PHE A 40 -4.91 -6.34 9.86
C PHE A 40 -5.85 -5.17 9.52
N CYS A 41 -5.33 -4.13 8.87
CA CYS A 41 -6.13 -2.97 8.44
C CYS A 41 -7.28 -3.38 7.51
N CYS A 42 -7.02 -4.28 6.55
CA CYS A 42 -8.07 -4.81 5.67
C CYS A 42 -9.15 -5.57 6.43
N LYS A 43 -8.80 -6.36 7.44
CA LYS A 43 -9.75 -7.08 8.28
C LYS A 43 -10.62 -6.11 9.09
N VAL A 44 -10.00 -5.14 9.76
CA VAL A 44 -10.69 -4.10 10.54
C VAL A 44 -11.68 -3.32 9.68
N ARG A 45 -11.26 -2.92 8.47
CA ARG A 45 -12.14 -2.21 7.52
C ARG A 45 -13.33 -3.06 7.05
N LYS A 46 -13.12 -4.34 6.79
CA LYS A 46 -14.22 -5.25 6.39
C LYS A 46 -15.22 -5.41 7.52
N THR A 47 -14.74 -5.59 8.76
CA THR A 47 -15.62 -5.72 9.93
C THR A 47 -16.39 -4.43 10.22
N SER A 48 -15.74 -3.26 10.11
CA SER A 48 -16.42 -1.98 10.33
C SER A 48 -17.51 -1.73 9.29
N ASN A 49 -17.23 -2.01 8.02
CA ASN A 49 -18.23 -1.89 6.96
C ASN A 49 -19.41 -2.83 7.20
N PHE A 50 -19.15 -4.09 7.56
CA PHE A 50 -20.21 -5.06 7.86
C PHE A 50 -21.11 -4.60 9.01
N LEU A 51 -20.50 -4.11 10.10
CA LEU A 51 -21.25 -3.59 11.26
C LEU A 51 -22.06 -2.33 10.90
N PHE A 52 -21.49 -1.43 10.10
CA PHE A 52 -22.19 -0.24 9.62
C PHE A 52 -23.42 -0.61 8.80
N TYR A 53 -23.29 -1.48 7.80
CA TYR A 53 -24.42 -1.93 6.98
C TYR A 53 -25.52 -2.58 7.83
N HIS A 54 -25.16 -3.49 8.74
CA HIS A 54 -26.13 -4.16 9.60
C HIS A 54 -26.84 -3.20 10.57
N PHE A 55 -26.12 -2.21 11.11
CA PHE A 55 -26.70 -1.19 11.98
C PHE A 55 -27.63 -0.25 11.20
N SER A 56 -27.25 0.19 10.01
CA SER A 56 -28.09 1.01 9.14
C SER A 56 -29.41 0.31 8.78
N VAL A 57 -29.37 -0.97 8.40
CA VAL A 57 -30.58 -1.75 8.07
C VAL A 57 -31.53 -1.87 9.27
N ARG A 58 -31.00 -2.03 10.48
CA ARG A 58 -31.80 -2.15 11.71
C ARG A 58 -32.46 -0.83 12.13
N LEU A 59 -31.88 0.32 11.76
CA LEU A 59 -32.47 1.64 12.05
C LEU A 59 -33.49 2.10 11.01
N THR A 60 -33.51 1.49 9.83
CA THR A 60 -34.43 1.82 8.73
C THR A 60 -35.63 0.88 8.62
N SER A 61 -35.77 -0.10 9.53
CA SER A 61 -36.84 -1.11 9.53
C SER A 61 -37.75 -1.01 10.73
#